data_AF-A0A087T738-F1
#
_entry.id   AF-A0A087T738-F1
#
_cell.length_a   1.000
_cell.length_b   1.000
_cell.length_c   1.000
_cell.angle_alpha   90.00
_cell.angle_beta   90.00
_cell.angle_gamma   90.00
#
_symmetry.space_group_name_H-M   'P 1'
#
loop_
_entity.id
_entity.type
_entity.pdbx_description
1 polymer ?
#
loop_
_entity_poly.entity_id
_entity_poly.type
_entity_poly.pdbx_seq_one_letter_code
_entity_poly.pdbx_strand_id
1 'polypeptide(L)'
;MRGNVPPHAVCGGEAFGNILYVCRVNHFGETIIGKLLPCNGCCYIGWKGNEYAYYEYEVLCNPDNIELSWQWYKGGEMPHGVLQGGCSREGECLYIGRRWQEGTVGIGTVVPSRKCLFASFFG
;
A
#
# COMPACT_ATOMS: atom_id res chain seq x y z
N MET A 1 -14.74 15.28 -4.26
CA MET A 1 -14.09 15.58 -2.97
C MET A 1 -12.79 14.78 -2.90
N ARG A 2 -11.68 15.39 -2.45
CA ARG A 2 -10.42 14.67 -2.23
C ARG A 2 -10.55 13.80 -0.97
N GLY A 3 -9.92 12.63 -0.95
CA GLY A 3 -10.00 11.72 0.21
C GLY A 3 -11.24 10.85 0.29
N ASN A 4 -11.95 10.68 -0.82
CA ASN A 4 -13.11 9.79 -0.84
C ASN A 4 -12.67 8.35 -0.57
N VAL A 5 -13.25 7.76 0.47
CA VAL A 5 -13.06 6.36 0.81
C VAL A 5 -14.28 5.59 0.29
N PRO A 6 -14.12 4.74 -0.75
CA PRO A 6 -15.23 3.96 -1.27
C PRO A 6 -15.73 2.93 -0.24
N PRO A 7 -16.98 2.45 -0.37
CA PRO A 7 -17.47 1.32 0.40
C PRO A 7 -16.52 0.11 0.30
N HIS A 8 -16.42 -0.64 1.40
CA HIS A 8 -15.57 -1.84 1.48
C HIS A 8 -14.07 -1.61 1.31
N ALA A 9 -13.59 -0.36 1.46
CA ALA A 9 -12.16 -0.07 1.41
C ALA A 9 -11.39 -0.88 2.47
N VAL A 10 -10.27 -1.48 2.06
CA VAL A 10 -9.46 -2.34 2.92
C VAL A 10 -8.61 -1.48 3.85
N CYS A 11 -8.89 -1.59 5.16
CA CYS A 11 -8.09 -0.97 6.21
C CYS A 11 -6.69 -1.60 6.25
N GLY A 12 -5.66 -0.78 6.04
CA GLY A 12 -4.27 -1.20 6.16
C GLY A 12 -3.67 -0.99 7.55
N GLY A 13 -4.31 -0.16 8.36
CA GLY A 13 -4.04 0.05 9.79
C GLY A 13 -4.39 1.48 10.19
N GLU A 14 -3.74 1.98 11.24
CA GLU A 14 -4.04 3.28 11.83
C GLU A 14 -2.76 4.07 12.09
N ALA A 15 -2.82 5.39 11.94
CA ALA A 15 -1.78 6.31 12.34
C ALA A 15 -2.40 7.50 13.08
N PHE A 16 -1.99 7.72 14.33
CA PHE A 16 -2.44 8.84 15.16
C PHE A 16 -3.98 9.01 15.21
N GLY A 17 -4.75 7.92 15.37
CA GLY A 17 -6.21 7.97 15.39
C GLY A 17 -6.89 8.01 14.01
N ASN A 18 -6.11 8.05 12.92
CA ASN A 18 -6.65 8.06 11.56
C ASN A 18 -6.51 6.69 10.91
N ILE A 19 -7.61 6.15 10.39
CA ILE A 19 -7.60 4.92 9.60
C ILE A 19 -6.92 5.18 8.27
N LEU A 20 -5.99 4.29 7.92
CA LEU A 20 -5.27 4.27 6.65
C LEU A 20 -5.80 3.15 5.76
N TYR A 21 -5.95 3.44 4.47
CA TYR A 21 -6.44 2.47 3.50
C TYR A 21 -5.35 2.10 2.50
N VAL A 22 -5.46 0.90 1.92
CA VAL A 22 -4.56 0.50 0.84
C VAL A 22 -4.97 1.21 -0.45
N CYS A 23 -4.03 1.90 -1.09
CA CYS A 23 -4.22 2.52 -2.40
C CYS A 23 -3.09 2.13 -3.35
N ARG A 24 -3.27 2.44 -4.64
CA ARG A 24 -2.20 2.37 -5.64
C ARG A 24 -2.29 3.52 -6.63
N VAL A 25 -1.17 3.79 -7.29
CA VAL A 25 -1.03 4.84 -8.30
C VAL A 25 -0.15 4.37 -9.44
N ASN A 26 -0.28 5.00 -10.61
CA ASN A 26 0.71 4.90 -11.66
C ASN A 26 1.82 5.94 -11.41
N HIS A 27 3.05 5.45 -11.21
CA HIS A 27 4.24 6.27 -11.00
C HIS A 27 5.28 5.90 -12.07
N PHE A 28 5.45 6.77 -13.07
CA PHE A 28 6.41 6.59 -14.17
C PHE A 28 6.28 5.24 -14.91
N GLY A 29 5.04 4.78 -15.13
CA GLY A 29 4.77 3.51 -15.82
C GLY A 29 4.85 2.28 -14.91
N GLU A 30 5.14 2.45 -13.61
CA GLU A 30 5.03 1.42 -12.58
C GLU A 30 3.69 1.57 -11.84
N THR A 31 3.06 0.47 -11.47
CA THR A 31 1.89 0.50 -10.57
C THR A 31 2.38 0.25 -9.15
N ILE A 32 2.34 1.29 -8.30
CA ILE A 32 2.94 1.28 -6.96
C ILE A 32 1.86 1.35 -5.89
N ILE A 33 1.98 0.48 -4.88
CA ILE A 33 1.10 0.41 -3.72
C ILE A 33 1.53 1.46 -2.68
N GLY A 34 0.55 2.10 -2.05
CA GLY A 34 0.73 3.11 -1.02
C GLY A 34 -0.36 3.09 0.06
N LYS A 35 -0.37 4.16 0.86
CA LYS A 35 -1.39 4.41 1.89
C LYS A 35 -2.25 5.62 1.54
N LEU A 36 -3.56 5.48 1.63
CA LEU A 36 -4.49 6.60 1.58
C LEU A 36 -4.70 7.12 2.99
N LEU A 37 -4.45 8.41 3.18
CA LEU A 37 -4.81 9.16 4.38
C LEU A 37 -5.99 10.07 4.07
N PRO A 38 -7.23 9.71 4.47
CA PRO A 38 -8.43 10.44 4.07
C PRO A 38 -8.42 11.92 4.48
N CYS A 39 -7.87 12.24 5.65
CA CYS A 39 -7.80 13.62 6.15
C CYS A 39 -6.90 14.53 5.28
N ASN A 40 -5.88 13.97 4.63
CA ASN A 40 -5.02 14.69 3.67
C ASN A 40 -5.56 14.61 2.24
N GLY A 41 -6.45 13.64 1.99
CA GLY A 41 -7.11 13.43 0.71
C GLY A 41 -6.24 12.83 -0.40
N CYS A 42 -5.08 12.29 -0.06
CA CYS A 42 -4.09 11.77 -0.99
C CYS A 42 -3.62 10.35 -0.65
N CYS A 43 -3.17 9.65 -1.69
CA CYS A 43 -2.41 8.42 -1.61
C CYS A 43 -0.92 8.74 -1.55
N TYR A 44 -0.23 8.25 -0.53
CA TYR A 44 1.22 8.37 -0.38
C TYR A 44 1.91 7.07 -0.79
N ILE A 45 2.91 7.19 -1.66
CA ILE A 45 3.79 6.08 -2.02
C ILE A 45 5.22 6.33 -1.57
N GLY A 46 5.92 5.25 -1.19
CA GLY A 46 7.37 5.26 -1.05
C GLY A 46 8.03 4.75 -2.32
N TRP A 47 8.89 5.55 -2.95
CA TRP A 47 9.62 5.15 -4.16
C TRP A 47 11.05 5.70 -4.15
N LYS A 48 12.03 4.81 -4.35
CA LYS A 48 13.48 5.13 -4.35
C LYS A 48 13.91 6.06 -3.21
N GLY A 49 13.49 5.75 -1.98
CA GLY A 49 13.87 6.49 -0.77
C GLY A 49 13.14 7.81 -0.56
N ASN A 50 12.19 8.16 -1.44
CA ASN A 50 11.38 9.37 -1.33
C ASN A 50 9.92 9.02 -1.15
N GLU A 51 9.16 9.99 -0.64
CA GLU A 51 7.72 9.91 -0.47
C GLU A 51 7.03 10.85 -1.48
N TYR A 52 5.95 10.37 -2.09
CA TYR A 52 5.19 11.14 -3.08
C TYR A 52 3.70 11.10 -2.76
N ALA A 53 3.05 12.26 -2.84
CA ALA A 53 1.62 12.41 -2.66
C ALA A 53 0.88 12.45 -4.01
N TYR A 54 -0.18 11.68 -4.12
CA TYR A 54 -1.05 11.60 -5.30
C TYR A 54 -2.49 11.90 -4.92
N TYR A 55 -3.17 12.74 -5.71
CA TYR A 55 -4.58 13.07 -5.55
C TYR A 55 -5.51 12.28 -6.49
N GLU A 56 -4.93 11.57 -7.44
CA GLU A 56 -5.59 10.58 -8.30
C GLU A 56 -5.00 9.21 -7.99
N TYR A 57 -5.85 8.28 -7.55
CA TYR A 57 -5.43 6.98 -7.04
C TYR A 57 -6.61 5.99 -7.10
N GLU A 58 -6.28 4.71 -7.04
CA GLU A 58 -7.24 3.63 -6.82
C GLU A 58 -7.16 3.18 -5.36
N VAL A 59 -8.30 2.81 -4.77
CA VAL A 59 -8.39 2.26 -3.40
C VAL A 59 -8.76 0.78 -3.48
N LEU A 60 -8.03 -0.07 -2.75
CA LEU A 60 -8.38 -1.48 -2.67
C LEU A 60 -9.70 -1.65 -1.91
N CYS A 61 -10.67 -2.30 -2.55
CA CYS A 61 -11.97 -2.60 -1.98
C CYS A 61 -12.19 -4.11 -1.90
N ASN A 62 -12.91 -4.58 -0.88
CA ASN A 62 -13.28 -5.99 -0.69
C ASN A 62 -14.81 -6.14 -0.58
N PRO A 63 -15.57 -5.91 -1.67
CA PRO A 63 -17.03 -5.96 -1.64
C PRO A 63 -17.57 -7.35 -1.31
N ASP A 64 -16.86 -8.40 -1.72
CA ASP A 64 -17.27 -9.80 -1.54
C ASP A 64 -16.84 -10.37 -0.17
N ASN A 65 -16.25 -9.55 0.70
CA ASN A 65 -15.77 -9.93 2.03
C ASN A 65 -14.92 -11.21 2.02
N ILE A 66 -14.02 -11.35 1.03
CA ILE A 66 -13.05 -12.46 1.05
C ILE A 66 -12.16 -12.34 2.29
N GLU A 67 -11.70 -13.47 2.81
CA GLU A 67 -10.84 -13.48 3.99
C GLU A 67 -9.46 -12.89 3.65
N LEU A 68 -9.12 -11.79 4.32
CA LEU A 68 -7.82 -11.13 4.20
C LEU A 68 -7.12 -11.14 5.55
N SER A 69 -5.88 -11.64 5.58
CA SER A 69 -5.05 -11.65 6.79
C SER A 69 -3.67 -11.07 6.53
N TRP A 70 -3.19 -10.29 7.49
CA TRP A 70 -1.82 -9.78 7.49
C TRP A 70 -0.89 -10.83 8.07
N GLN A 71 -0.03 -11.40 7.23
CA GLN A 71 0.95 -12.40 7.65
C GLN A 71 2.35 -11.80 7.78
N TRP A 72 3.07 -12.25 8.81
CA TRP A 72 4.48 -11.90 8.98
C TRP A 72 5.30 -12.51 7.85
N TYR A 73 6.16 -11.71 7.24
CA TYR A 73 7.06 -12.14 6.18
C TYR A 73 8.47 -11.57 6.43
N LYS A 74 9.49 -12.43 6.36
CA LYS A 74 10.90 -12.07 6.58
C LYS A 74 11.80 -12.66 5.50
N GLY A 75 11.53 -12.30 4.25
CA GLY A 75 12.30 -12.78 3.10
C GLY A 75 12.14 -14.28 2.86
N GLY A 76 12.48 -14.72 1.65
CA GLY A 76 12.33 -16.12 1.23
C GLY A 76 11.22 -16.27 0.20
N GLU A 77 10.49 -17.39 0.26
CA GLU A 77 9.35 -17.62 -0.60
C GLU A 77 8.14 -16.80 -0.14
N MET A 78 7.45 -16.20 -1.11
CA MET A 78 6.25 -15.44 -0.85
C MET A 78 5.13 -16.37 -0.35
N PRO A 79 4.36 -15.97 0.68
CA PRO A 79 3.23 -16.76 1.14
C PRO A 79 2.21 -17.02 0.02
N HIS A 80 1.60 -18.21 0.03
CA HIS A 80 0.48 -18.50 -0.86
C HIS A 80 -0.68 -17.53 -0.61
N GLY A 81 -1.33 -17.09 -1.69
CA GLY A 81 -2.46 -16.16 -1.61
C GLY A 81 -2.07 -14.71 -1.33
N VAL A 82 -0.78 -14.36 -1.40
CA VAL A 82 -0.36 -12.96 -1.30
C VAL A 82 -0.96 -12.11 -2.42
N LEU A 83 -1.48 -10.95 -2.04
CA LEU A 83 -2.13 -10.05 -2.97
C LEU A 83 -1.12 -9.24 -3.77
N GLN A 84 -1.08 -9.49 -5.08
CA GLN A 84 -0.40 -8.61 -6.02
C GLN A 84 -1.19 -7.28 -6.10
N GLY A 85 -0.52 -6.17 -5.84
CA GLY A 85 -1.10 -4.84 -5.92
C GLY A 85 -0.59 -4.00 -7.09
N GLY A 86 0.48 -4.43 -7.76
CA GLY A 86 1.15 -3.64 -8.78
C GLY A 86 2.11 -4.43 -9.66
N CYS A 87 2.83 -3.68 -10.49
CA CYS A 87 3.78 -4.20 -11.47
C CYS A 87 4.87 -3.16 -11.73
N SER A 88 6.13 -3.59 -11.74
CA SER A 88 7.26 -2.73 -12.13
C SER A 88 7.30 -2.55 -13.64
N ARG A 89 8.14 -1.62 -14.12
CA ARG A 89 8.32 -1.36 -15.55
C ARG A 89 8.90 -2.57 -16.30
N GLU A 90 9.69 -3.39 -15.60
CA GLU A 90 10.30 -4.61 -16.13
C GLU A 90 9.39 -5.84 -16.02
N GLY A 91 8.13 -5.64 -15.57
CA GLY A 91 7.15 -6.73 -15.44
C GLY A 91 7.24 -7.50 -14.11
N GLU A 92 7.99 -7.02 -13.12
CA GLU A 92 8.04 -7.67 -11.80
C GLU A 92 6.72 -7.46 -11.06
N CYS A 93 6.09 -8.54 -10.60
CA CYS A 93 4.92 -8.45 -9.72
C CYS A 93 5.27 -7.80 -8.39
N LEU A 94 4.48 -6.80 -8.01
CA LEU A 94 4.65 -6.03 -6.78
C LEU A 94 3.48 -6.34 -5.83
N TYR A 95 3.79 -6.61 -4.57
CA TYR A 95 2.81 -7.12 -3.62
C TYR A 95 2.48 -6.12 -2.51
N ILE A 96 1.26 -6.23 -1.98
CA ILE A 96 0.80 -5.39 -0.88
C ILE A 96 1.47 -5.86 0.41
N GLY A 97 2.12 -4.93 1.10
CA GLY A 97 2.69 -5.18 2.42
C GLY A 97 2.51 -3.99 3.35
N ARG A 98 2.75 -4.25 4.64
CA ARG A 98 2.79 -3.19 5.64
C ARG A 98 3.88 -3.44 6.67
N ARG A 99 4.30 -2.37 7.34
CA ARG A 99 5.22 -2.42 8.48
C ARG A 99 4.81 -1.40 9.53
N TRP A 100 4.94 -1.80 10.79
CA TRP A 100 4.84 -0.88 11.92
C TRP A 100 6.18 -0.18 12.17
N GLN A 101 6.13 1.13 12.38
CA GLN A 101 7.27 1.94 12.79
C GLN A 101 6.77 3.07 13.69
N GLU A 102 7.33 3.22 14.88
CA GLU A 102 7.10 4.38 15.76
C GLU A 102 5.61 4.77 15.97
N GLY A 103 4.74 3.78 16.16
CA GLY A 103 3.30 4.02 16.38
C GLY A 103 2.49 4.37 15.12
N THR A 104 3.11 4.31 13.94
CA THR A 104 2.44 4.41 12.64
C THR A 104 2.60 3.13 11.83
N VAL A 105 1.76 2.98 10.80
CA VAL A 105 1.85 1.91 9.81
C VAL A 105 2.24 2.48 8.45
N GLY A 106 3.33 1.96 7.89
CA GLY A 106 3.67 2.15 6.49
C GLY A 106 3.05 1.04 5.66
N ILE A 107 2.10 1.40 4.80
CA ILE A 107 1.54 0.50 3.77
C ILE A 107 2.27 0.79 2.47
N GLY A 108 2.66 -0.25 1.75
CA GLY A 108 3.33 -0.05 0.47
C GLY A 108 3.69 -1.33 -0.25
N THR A 109 4.78 -1.25 -0.98
CA THR A 109 5.13 -2.21 -2.02
C THR A 109 6.22 -3.16 -1.54
N VAL A 110 5.92 -4.45 -1.48
CA VAL A 110 6.91 -5.51 -1.34
C VAL A 110 7.48 -5.82 -2.72
N VAL A 111 8.81 -5.71 -2.84
CA VAL A 111 9.57 -5.97 -4.07
C VAL A 111 10.34 -7.27 -3.89
N PRO A 112 9.91 -8.39 -4.50
CA PRO A 112 10.54 -9.71 -4.33
C PRO A 112 12.03 -9.73 -4.64
N SER A 113 12.44 -9.15 -5.78
CA SER A 113 13.84 -9.12 -6.25
C SER A 113 14.76 -8.39 -5.27
N ARG A 114 14.22 -7.44 -4.51
CA ARG A 114 14.95 -6.66 -3.50
C ARG A 114 14.77 -7.18 -2.08
N LYS A 115 13.85 -8.12 -1.85
CA LYS A 115 13.48 -8.67 -0.53
C LYS A 115 13.13 -7.58 0.50
N CYS A 116 12.50 -6.50 0.04
CA CYS A 116 12.23 -5.31 0.86
C CYS A 116 10.80 -4.77 0.65
N LEU A 117 10.30 -4.08 1.66
CA LEU A 117 9.10 -3.23 1.60
C LEU A 117 9.53 -1.77 1.42
N PHE A 118 8.93 -1.08 0.43
CA PHE A 118 8.98 0.37 0.30
C PHE A 118 7.64 0.96 0.71
N ALA A 119 7.64 1.81 1.73
CA ALA A 119 6.43 2.42 2.26
C ALA A 119 6.68 3.85 2.71
N SER A 120 5.63 4.66 2.64
CA SER A 120 5.54 6.01 3.19
C SER A 120 5.20 5.94 4.68
N PHE A 121 5.81 6.78 5.52
CA PHE A 121 5.58 6.76 6.97
C PHE A 121 4.99 8.06 7.52
N PHE A 122 5.44 9.21 7.04
CA PHE A 122 5.11 10.49 7.69
C PHE A 122 4.05 11.30 6.96
N GLY A 123 3.95 11.18 5.62
CA GLY A 123 2.96 11.95 4.84
C GLY A 123 3.34 13.42 4.70
#